data_AF-A0A2V7URK1-F1
#
_entry.id   AF-A0A2V7URK1-F1
#
_cell.length_a   1.000
_cell.length_b   1.000
_cell.length_c   1.000
_cell.angle_alpha   90.00
_cell.angle_beta   90.00
_cell.angle_gamma   90.00
#
_symmetry.space_group_name_H-M   'P 1'
#
loop_
_entity.id
_entity.type
_entity.pdbx_description
1 polymer ?
#
loop_
_entity_poly.entity_id
_entity_poly.type
_entity_poly.pdbx_seq_one_letter_code
_entity_poly.pdbx_strand_id
1 'polypeptide(L)' 'MAARSKISVVGAGNVGATVAQYVVEKELGDVVLVDVIEGVPQ' A
#
# COMPACT_ATOMS: atom_id res chain seq x y z
N MET A 1 11.38 -20.75 0.11
CA MET A 1 11.05 -19.39 0.56
C MET A 1 9.55 -19.26 0.57
N ALA A 2 8.93 -18.83 1.67
CA ALA A 2 7.51 -18.47 1.64
C ALA A 2 7.35 -17.28 0.67
N ALA A 3 6.32 -17.31 -0.17
CA ALA A 3 6.05 -16.19 -1.07
C ALA A 3 5.77 -14.93 -0.24
N ARG A 4 6.41 -13.81 -0.59
CA ARG A 4 6.18 -12.51 0.05
C ARG A 4 4.71 -12.12 -0.12
N SER A 5 4.08 -11.65 0.95
CA SER A 5 2.67 -11.23 0.92
C SER A 5 2.49 -10.07 -0.06
N LYS A 6 1.42 -10.11 -0.85
CA LYS A 6 0.98 -8.98 -1.68
C LYS A 6 -0.22 -8.31 -1.02
N ILE A 7 -0.15 -7.01 -0.82
CA ILE A 7 -1.14 -6.23 -0.08
C ILE A 7 -1.66 -5.12 -1.00
N SER A 8 -2.97 -5.08 -1.22
CA SER A 8 -3.62 -4.00 -1.97
C SER A 8 -4.35 -3.07 -1.02
N VAL A 9 -4.09 -1.78 -1.13
CA VAL A 9 -4.79 -0.72 -0.38
C VAL A 9 -5.63 0.08 -1.36
N VAL A 10 -6.96 0.03 -1.20
CA VAL A 10 -7.91 0.78 -2.04
C VAL A 10 -8.30 2.06 -1.30
N GLY A 11 -7.89 3.19 -1.84
CA GLY A 11 -7.94 4.52 -1.25
C GLY A 11 -6.56 5.00 -0.78
N ALA A 12 -6.09 6.12 -1.33
CA ALA A 12 -4.81 6.78 -1.08
C ALA A 12 -4.94 8.08 -0.27
N GLY A 13 -6.06 8.26 0.44
CA GLY A 13 -6.19 9.28 1.48
C GLY A 13 -5.27 9.01 2.69
N ASN A 14 -5.37 9.84 3.73
CA ASN A 14 -4.50 9.77 4.91
C ASN A 14 -4.35 8.36 5.50
N VAL A 15 -5.47 7.63 5.64
CA VAL A 15 -5.45 6.27 6.21
C VAL A 15 -4.71 5.30 5.29
N GLY A 16 -5.03 5.29 3.99
CA GLY A 16 -4.40 4.36 3.05
C GLY A 16 -2.91 4.61 2.89
N ALA A 17 -2.50 5.88 2.83
CA ALA A 17 -1.10 6.27 2.79
C ALA A 17 -0.33 5.79 4.04
N THR A 18 -0.88 6.00 5.25
CA THR A 18 -0.26 5.51 6.50
C THR A 18 -0.20 3.99 6.56
N VAL A 19 -1.23 3.28 6.09
CA VAL A 19 -1.21 1.82 6.00
C VAL A 19 -0.07 1.35 5.11
N ALA A 20 0.08 1.92 3.91
CA ALA A 20 1.15 1.54 2.99
C ALA A 20 2.53 1.87 3.54
N GLN A 21 2.71 3.02 4.20
CA GLN A 21 3.94 3.35 4.91
C GLN A 21 4.30 2.25 5.93
N TYR A 22 3.35 1.83 6.77
CA TYR A 22 3.60 0.79 7.77
C TYR A 22 3.85 -0.58 7.16
N VAL A 23 3.21 -0.91 6.02
CA VAL A 23 3.49 -2.16 5.29
C VAL A 23 4.95 -2.23 4.85
N VAL A 24 5.49 -1.11 4.35
CA VAL A 24 6.90 -1.03 3.94
C VAL A 24 7.83 -1.01 5.16
N GLU A 25 7.58 -0.14 6.14
CA GLU A 25 8.44 0.01 7.34
C GLU A 25 8.56 -1.29 8.16
N LYS A 26 7.51 -2.11 8.18
CA LYS A 26 7.47 -3.39 8.89
C LYS A 26 7.80 -4.58 8.00
N GLU A 27 8.20 -4.35 6.76
CA GLU A 27 8.56 -5.37 5.77
C GLU A 27 7.47 -6.45 5.57
N LEU A 28 6.19 -6.09 5.71
CA LEU A 28 5.07 -7.05 5.72
C LEU A 28 4.80 -7.67 4.36
N GLY A 29 5.20 -6.99 3.29
CA GLY A 29 4.93 -7.45 1.93
C GLY A 29 5.22 -6.40 0.87
N ASP A 30 4.82 -6.72 -0.36
CA ASP A 30 4.76 -5.76 -1.45
C ASP A 30 3.38 -5.09 -1.43
N VAL A 31 3.34 -3.76 -1.47
CA VAL A 31 2.11 -2.98 -1.40
C VAL A 31 1.81 -2.28 -2.72
N VAL A 32 0.54 -2.23 -3.08
CA VAL A 32 0.02 -1.41 -4.19
C VAL A 32 -1.07 -0.49 -3.64
N LEU A 33 -0.94 0.82 -3.86
CA LEU A 33 -2.06 1.75 -3.65
C LEU A 33 -2.87 1.90 -4.93
N VAL A 34 -4.19 1.91 -4.78
CA VAL A 34 -5.12 2.22 -5.86
C VAL A 34 -6.07 3.30 -5.38
N ASP A 35 -6.23 4.37 -6.16
CA ASP A 35 -7.22 5.40 -5.89
C ASP A 35 -7.95 5.78 -7.20
N VAL A 36 -9.13 6.36 -7.06
CA VAL A 36 -9.94 6.87 -8.17
C VAL A 36 -9.50 8.27 -8.61
N ILE A 37 -8.81 9.00 -7.73
CA ILE A 37 -8.29 10.33 -8.00
C ILE A 37 -7.02 10.20 -8.85
N GLU A 38 -7.08 10.78 -10.06
CA GLU A 38 -5.94 10.82 -10.98
C GLU A 38 -4.82 11.72 -10.43
N GLY A 39 -3.57 11.28 -10.51
CA GLY A 39 -2.39 12.06 -10.09
C GLY A 39 -1.95 11.90 -8.63
N VAL A 40 -2.59 11.04 -7.83
CA VAL A 40 -2.06 10.62 -6.51
C VAL A 40 -1.04 9.48 -6.72
N PRO A 41 0.17 9.53 -6.12
CA PRO A 41 1.17 8.47 -6.28
C PRO A 41 0.60 7.08 -5.90
N GLN A 42 0.73 6.11 -6.81
CA GLN A 42 0.27 4.72 -6.64
C GLN A 42 1.40 3.78 -6.21
#